data_AF-A0A3B9IVE4-F1
#
_entry.id   AF-A0A3B9IVE4-F1
#
_cell.length_a   1.000
_cell.length_b   1.000
_cell.length_c   1.000
_cell.angle_alpha   90.00
_cell.angle_beta   90.00
_cell.angle_gamma   90.00
#
_symmetry.space_group_name_H-M   'P 1'
#
loop_
_entity.id
_entity.type
_entity.pdbx_description
1 polymer ?
#
loop_
_entity_poly.entity_id
_entity_poly.type
_entity_poly.pdbx_seq_one_letter_code
_entity_poly.pdbx_strand_id
1 'polypeptide(L)'
;MELKFGDIQETALIPLAIKASETARPNARIKDLKAKEIIETLGVDVSKYDPFMSHEGVVARTIMFRDVLIKLLKKYPNALCVNLGCGFDDKFSQVDNSRLTWFDVDLPDQIAVRRKVYEDRERCTMLDGSALESEWTKLLPKNKINIIVMEGVLEYFSKEQVKTCLNMLCDSFE
;
A
#
# COMPACT_ATOMS: atom_id res chain seq x y z
N MET A 1 -15.69 -7.06 -11.05
CA MET A 1 -14.78 -5.89 -10.98
C MET A 1 -15.23 -4.87 -12.02
N GLU A 2 -15.47 -3.62 -11.64
CA GLU A 2 -15.90 -2.51 -12.53
C GLU A 2 -14.84 -1.38 -12.59
N LEU A 3 -13.56 -1.75 -12.66
CA LEU A 3 -12.46 -0.79 -12.72
C LEU A 3 -12.16 -0.39 -14.18
N LYS A 4 -11.94 0.90 -14.44
CA LYS A 4 -11.59 1.45 -15.77
C LYS A 4 -10.25 2.18 -15.71
N PHE A 5 -9.55 2.28 -16.85
CA PHE A 5 -8.21 2.88 -16.94
C PHE A 5 -8.11 4.33 -16.39
N GLY A 6 -9.18 5.12 -16.52
CA GLY A 6 -9.23 6.49 -15.97
C GLY A 6 -9.52 6.58 -14.48
N ASP A 7 -9.87 5.47 -13.82
CA ASP A 7 -10.10 5.44 -12.38
C ASP A 7 -8.78 5.41 -11.58
N ILE A 8 -7.69 4.95 -12.20
CA ILE A 8 -6.39 4.81 -11.54
C ILE A 8 -5.52 6.03 -11.87
N GLN A 9 -4.98 6.67 -10.84
CA GLN A 9 -3.99 7.73 -11.03
C GLN A 9 -2.73 7.17 -11.72
N GLU A 10 -2.16 7.94 -12.66
CA GLU A 10 -1.01 7.48 -13.46
C GLU A 10 0.20 7.06 -12.60
N THR A 11 0.43 7.75 -11.48
CA THR A 11 1.47 7.40 -10.51
C THR A 11 1.26 6.04 -9.86
N ALA A 12 0.01 5.64 -9.63
CA ALA A 12 -0.35 4.33 -9.08
C ALA A 12 -0.30 3.21 -10.14
N LEU A 13 -0.44 3.54 -11.44
CA LEU A 13 -0.30 2.56 -12.53
C LEU A 13 1.12 2.00 -12.66
N ILE A 14 2.16 2.81 -12.40
CA ILE A 14 3.55 2.38 -12.52
C ILE A 14 3.87 1.17 -11.62
N PRO A 15 3.74 1.26 -10.28
CA PRO A 15 4.04 0.11 -9.43
C PRO A 15 3.11 -1.08 -9.69
N LEU A 16 1.86 -0.82 -10.08
CA LEU A 16 0.88 -1.87 -10.38
C LEU A 16 1.26 -2.67 -11.64
N ALA A 17 1.59 -1.98 -12.73
CA ALA A 17 2.02 -2.58 -13.99
C ALA A 17 3.31 -3.39 -13.82
N ILE A 18 4.31 -2.84 -13.11
CA ILE A 18 5.57 -3.53 -12.82
C ILE A 18 5.33 -4.79 -11.99
N LYS A 19 4.53 -4.71 -10.91
CA LYS A 19 4.23 -5.87 -10.06
C LYS A 19 3.50 -6.97 -10.84
N ALA A 20 2.55 -6.60 -11.71
CA ALA A 20 1.86 -7.52 -12.60
C ALA A 20 2.83 -8.21 -13.60
N SER A 21 3.69 -7.41 -14.25
CA SER A 21 4.71 -7.88 -15.20
C SER A 21 5.70 -8.83 -14.53
N GLU A 22 6.27 -8.46 -13.38
CA GLU A 22 7.20 -9.30 -12.62
C GLU A 22 6.53 -10.61 -12.17
N THR A 23 5.26 -10.56 -11.74
CA THR A 23 4.48 -11.74 -11.33
C THR A 23 4.28 -12.72 -12.48
N ALA A 24 4.21 -12.25 -13.73
CA ALA A 24 4.05 -13.10 -14.92
C ALA A 24 5.33 -13.82 -15.33
N ARG A 25 6.50 -13.47 -14.77
CA ARG A 25 7.77 -14.08 -15.14
C ARG A 25 7.91 -15.50 -14.57
N PRO A 26 8.56 -16.43 -15.28
CA PRO A 26 8.82 -17.78 -14.77
C PRO A 26 9.56 -17.81 -13.42
N ASN A 27 10.51 -16.90 -13.24
CA ASN A 27 11.33 -16.75 -12.04
C ASN A 27 11.04 -15.43 -11.32
N ALA A 28 9.75 -15.15 -11.09
CA ALA A 28 9.30 -13.93 -10.41
C ALA A 28 9.91 -13.76 -9.01
N ARG A 29 10.52 -12.59 -8.75
CA ARG A 29 11.15 -12.20 -7.49
C ARG A 29 10.13 -11.71 -6.46
N ILE A 30 9.01 -11.17 -6.94
CA ILE A 30 7.82 -10.86 -6.18
C ILE A 30 6.60 -11.45 -6.89
N LYS A 31 5.56 -11.81 -6.14
CA LYS A 31 4.30 -12.33 -6.67
C LYS A 31 3.15 -11.54 -6.07
N ASP A 32 2.54 -10.71 -6.89
CA ASP A 32 1.36 -9.92 -6.58
C ASP A 32 0.25 -10.29 -7.57
N LEU A 33 -0.52 -11.32 -7.20
CA LEU A 33 -1.59 -11.85 -8.04
C LEU A 33 -2.72 -10.84 -8.22
N LYS A 34 -2.93 -9.97 -7.23
CA LYS A 34 -3.96 -8.94 -7.30
C LYS A 34 -3.56 -7.83 -8.26
N ALA A 35 -2.29 -7.40 -8.26
CA ALA A 35 -1.78 -6.48 -9.28
C ALA A 35 -1.98 -7.04 -10.69
N LYS A 36 -1.66 -8.32 -10.90
CA LYS A 36 -1.88 -9.00 -12.18
C LYS A 36 -3.35 -9.00 -12.58
N GLU A 37 -4.25 -9.40 -11.67
CA GLU A 37 -5.71 -9.41 -11.90
C GLU A 37 -6.24 -8.01 -12.28
N ILE A 38 -5.78 -6.97 -11.58
CA ILE A 38 -6.19 -5.58 -11.86
C ILE A 38 -5.75 -5.17 -13.27
N ILE A 39 -4.48 -5.37 -13.62
CA ILE A 39 -3.94 -4.99 -14.94
C ILE A 39 -4.64 -5.75 -16.07
N GLU A 40 -4.87 -7.06 -15.91
CA GLU A 40 -5.61 -7.86 -16.88
C GLU A 40 -7.04 -7.35 -17.07
N THR A 41 -7.69 -6.88 -16.01
CA THR A 41 -9.07 -6.36 -16.05
C THR A 41 -9.17 -4.97 -16.69
N LEU A 42 -8.16 -4.13 -16.51
CA LEU A 42 -8.11 -2.83 -17.17
C LEU A 42 -8.09 -2.95 -18.71
N GLY A 43 -7.56 -4.06 -19.24
CA GLY A 43 -7.61 -4.38 -20.67
C GLY A 43 -6.85 -3.39 -21.56
N VAL A 44 -5.88 -2.66 -21.00
CA VAL A 44 -5.08 -1.64 -21.70
C VAL A 44 -3.59 -1.99 -21.67
N ASP A 45 -2.87 -1.53 -22.69
CA ASP A 45 -1.42 -1.66 -22.72
C ASP A 45 -0.75 -0.73 -21.70
N VAL A 46 -0.13 -1.34 -20.69
CA VAL A 46 0.62 -0.65 -19.64
C VAL A 46 2.13 -0.81 -19.77
N SER A 47 2.62 -1.38 -20.89
CA SER A 47 4.05 -1.63 -21.11
C SER A 47 4.93 -0.38 -20.99
N LYS A 48 4.40 0.80 -21.38
CA LYS A 48 5.09 2.10 -21.22
C LYS A 48 5.40 2.47 -19.77
N TYR A 49 4.71 1.86 -18.80
CA TYR A 49 4.90 2.08 -17.36
C TYR A 49 5.91 1.10 -16.73
N ASP A 50 6.48 0.18 -17.51
CA ASP A 50 7.44 -0.83 -17.07
C ASP A 50 8.84 -0.70 -17.72
N PRO A 51 9.49 0.49 -17.72
CA PRO A 51 10.86 0.60 -18.18
C PRO A 51 11.84 -0.03 -17.17
N PHE A 52 12.95 -0.59 -17.67
CA PHE A 52 13.90 -1.38 -16.88
C PHE A 52 14.29 -0.77 -15.52
N MET A 53 14.68 0.52 -15.48
CA MET A 53 15.09 1.16 -14.22
C MET A 53 13.94 1.26 -13.21
N SER A 54 12.74 1.61 -13.65
CA SER A 54 11.56 1.67 -12.77
C SER A 54 11.17 0.27 -12.32
N HIS A 55 11.25 -0.71 -13.21
CA HIS A 55 10.99 -2.11 -12.90
C HIS A 55 11.83 -2.60 -11.72
N GLU A 56 13.15 -2.49 -11.85
CA GLU A 56 14.09 -2.94 -10.82
C GLU A 56 13.91 -2.15 -9.52
N GLY A 57 13.65 -0.84 -9.61
CA GLY A 57 13.36 0.01 -8.45
C GLY A 57 12.12 -0.44 -7.66
N VAL A 58 11.00 -0.68 -8.34
CA VAL A 58 9.75 -1.13 -7.69
C VAL A 58 9.90 -2.53 -7.13
N VAL A 59 10.56 -3.46 -7.83
CA VAL A 59 10.79 -4.82 -7.34
C VAL A 59 11.67 -4.80 -6.08
N ALA A 60 12.80 -4.09 -6.12
CA ALA A 60 13.70 -3.97 -4.98
C ALA A 60 13.00 -3.31 -3.78
N ARG A 61 12.24 -2.23 -4.02
CA ARG A 61 11.46 -1.53 -2.99
C ARG A 61 10.43 -2.46 -2.35
N THR A 62 9.67 -3.20 -3.16
CA THR A 62 8.66 -4.16 -2.67
C THR A 62 9.29 -5.21 -1.76
N ILE A 63 10.43 -5.78 -2.17
CA ILE A 63 11.19 -6.77 -1.37
C ILE A 63 11.67 -6.15 -0.06
N MET A 64 12.27 -4.96 -0.11
CA MET A 64 12.81 -4.29 1.06
C MET A 64 11.74 -4.00 2.12
N PHE A 65 10.60 -3.42 1.72
CA PHE A 65 9.48 -3.14 2.63
C PHE A 65 8.91 -4.42 3.24
N ARG A 66 8.66 -5.45 2.41
CA ARG A 66 8.17 -6.75 2.88
C ARG A 66 9.11 -7.37 3.91
N ASP A 67 10.41 -7.41 3.63
CA ASP A 67 11.39 -8.07 4.48
C ASP A 67 11.57 -7.34 5.82
N VAL A 68 11.51 -6.00 5.82
CA VAL A 68 11.51 -5.20 7.05
C VAL A 68 10.24 -5.47 7.87
N LEU A 69 9.07 -5.49 7.24
CA LEU A 69 7.81 -5.79 7.91
C LEU A 69 7.80 -7.18 8.53
N ILE A 70 8.24 -8.21 7.80
CA ILE A 70 8.36 -9.57 8.33
C ILE A 70 9.28 -9.60 9.56
N LYS A 71 10.40 -8.89 9.54
CA LYS A 71 11.32 -8.80 10.70
C LYS A 71 10.64 -8.12 11.89
N LEU A 72 9.93 -7.02 11.67
CA LEU A 72 9.20 -6.32 12.74
C LEU A 72 8.08 -7.18 13.31
N LEU A 73 7.30 -7.87 12.47
CA LEU A 73 6.18 -8.72 12.86
C LEU A 73 6.63 -10.02 13.55
N LYS A 74 7.88 -10.47 13.34
CA LYS A 74 8.49 -11.52 14.18
C LYS A 74 8.72 -11.03 15.61
N LYS A 75 9.10 -9.76 15.79
CA LYS A 75 9.32 -9.15 17.11
C LYS A 75 8.01 -8.70 17.78
N TYR A 76 7.05 -8.24 16.98
CA TYR A 76 5.78 -7.67 17.42
C TYR A 76 4.61 -8.33 16.68
N PRO A 77 4.27 -9.59 17.00
CA PRO A 77 3.32 -10.37 16.21
C PRO A 77 1.89 -9.86 16.20
N ASN A 78 1.49 -9.11 17.23
CA ASN A 78 0.14 -8.54 17.38
C ASN A 78 0.14 -7.02 17.11
N ALA A 79 1.12 -6.51 16.35
CA ALA A 79 1.19 -5.09 16.04
C ALA A 79 -0.04 -4.64 15.23
N LEU A 80 -0.45 -3.39 15.46
CA LEU A 80 -1.35 -2.69 14.55
C LEU A 80 -0.49 -2.10 13.44
N CYS A 81 -0.80 -2.44 12.20
CA CYS A 81 -0.09 -1.97 11.03
C CYS A 81 -0.97 -1.02 10.24
N VAL A 82 -0.40 0.09 9.77
CA VAL A 82 -1.07 1.04 8.88
C VAL A 82 -0.26 1.15 7.60
N ASN A 83 -0.91 0.96 6.46
CA ASN A 83 -0.39 1.29 5.14
C ASN A 83 -0.99 2.63 4.72
N LEU A 84 -0.26 3.71 4.98
CA LEU A 84 -0.71 5.08 4.74
C LEU A 84 -0.32 5.50 3.32
N GLY A 85 -1.28 5.92 2.51
CA GLY A 85 -1.12 6.07 1.05
C GLY A 85 -1.13 4.71 0.35
N CYS A 86 -2.07 3.83 0.72
CA CYS A 86 -2.06 2.42 0.30
C CYS A 86 -2.24 2.17 -1.21
N GLY A 87 -2.83 3.11 -1.96
CA GLY A 87 -3.09 2.98 -3.39
C GLY A 87 -3.74 1.64 -3.75
N PHE A 88 -3.07 0.85 -4.60
CA PHE A 88 -3.49 -0.50 -5.00
C PHE A 88 -2.62 -1.62 -4.42
N ASP A 89 -1.80 -1.34 -3.40
CA ASP A 89 -0.85 -2.31 -2.86
C ASP A 89 -1.55 -3.39 -2.00
N ASP A 90 -1.24 -4.67 -2.21
CA ASP A 90 -1.77 -5.80 -1.41
C ASP A 90 -0.76 -6.26 -0.33
N LYS A 91 -0.18 -5.28 0.38
CA LYS A 91 0.93 -5.55 1.32
C LYS A 91 0.51 -6.46 2.47
N PHE A 92 -0.74 -6.37 2.92
CA PHE A 92 -1.30 -7.26 3.96
C PHE A 92 -1.13 -8.74 3.60
N SER A 93 -1.51 -9.14 2.38
CA SER A 93 -1.38 -10.55 1.93
C SER A 93 0.06 -11.06 1.92
N GLN A 94 1.05 -10.16 1.79
CA GLN A 94 2.46 -10.52 1.74
C GLN A 94 3.08 -10.74 3.13
N VAL A 95 2.46 -10.21 4.18
CA VAL A 95 3.03 -10.17 5.54
C VAL A 95 2.10 -10.73 6.63
N ASP A 96 0.89 -11.17 6.26
CA ASP A 96 -0.06 -11.72 7.20
C ASP A 96 0.54 -12.88 8.01
N ASN A 97 0.38 -12.80 9.32
CA ASN A 97 0.89 -13.76 10.31
C ASN A 97 -0.24 -14.35 11.18
N SER A 98 -1.50 -14.18 10.75
CA SER A 98 -2.71 -14.59 11.46
C SER A 98 -3.00 -13.88 12.79
N ARG A 99 -2.21 -12.86 13.16
CA ARG A 99 -2.28 -12.20 14.47
C ARG A 99 -2.30 -10.67 14.42
N LEU A 100 -1.67 -10.07 13.43
CA LEU A 100 -1.65 -8.62 13.25
C LEU A 100 -3.04 -8.07 12.91
N THR A 101 -3.24 -6.79 13.20
CA THR A 101 -4.37 -5.98 12.68
C THR A 101 -3.83 -5.01 11.66
N TRP A 102 -4.50 -4.86 10.52
CA TRP A 102 -4.05 -4.05 9.40
C TRP A 102 -5.09 -3.00 9.01
N PHE A 103 -4.60 -1.81 8.68
CA PHE A 103 -5.41 -0.74 8.10
C PHE A 103 -4.75 -0.21 6.84
N ASP A 104 -5.49 -0.19 5.74
CA ASP A 104 -5.12 0.51 4.52
C ASP A 104 -5.77 1.90 4.56
N VAL A 105 -4.97 2.96 4.52
CA VAL A 105 -5.46 4.34 4.66
C VAL A 105 -5.06 5.14 3.42
N ASP A 106 -6.02 5.82 2.82
CA ASP A 106 -5.80 6.72 1.69
C ASP A 106 -6.92 7.76 1.58
N LEU A 107 -6.77 8.70 0.65
CA LEU A 107 -7.80 9.69 0.38
C LEU A 107 -9.13 9.03 -0.02
N PRO A 108 -10.29 9.64 0.30
CA PRO A 108 -11.60 9.04 0.05
C PRO A 108 -11.83 8.60 -1.41
N ASP A 109 -11.34 9.39 -2.37
CA ASP A 109 -11.43 9.06 -3.80
C ASP A 109 -10.58 7.83 -4.15
N GLN A 110 -9.35 7.73 -3.63
CA GLN A 110 -8.49 6.58 -3.83
C GLN A 110 -9.05 5.32 -3.15
N ILE A 111 -9.60 5.42 -1.93
CA ILE A 111 -10.28 4.30 -1.25
C ILE A 111 -11.52 3.86 -2.02
N ALA A 112 -12.33 4.79 -2.52
CA ALA A 112 -13.52 4.47 -3.32
C ALA A 112 -13.15 3.65 -4.57
N VAL A 113 -12.03 3.98 -5.24
CA VAL A 113 -11.55 3.18 -6.38
C VAL A 113 -10.94 1.85 -5.91
N ARG A 114 -10.14 1.83 -4.83
CA ARG A 114 -9.56 0.61 -4.26
C ARG A 114 -10.64 -0.43 -3.91
N ARG A 115 -11.77 0.01 -3.37
CA ARG A 115 -12.93 -0.84 -3.03
C ARG A 115 -13.59 -1.52 -4.24
N LYS A 116 -13.27 -1.13 -5.47
CA LYS A 116 -13.72 -1.85 -6.68
C LYS A 116 -13.00 -3.19 -6.88
N VAL A 117 -11.85 -3.38 -6.22
CA VAL A 117 -10.95 -4.55 -6.42
C VAL A 117 -10.50 -5.22 -5.13
N TYR A 118 -10.70 -4.56 -3.99
CA TYR A 118 -10.48 -5.08 -2.64
C TYR A 118 -11.75 -5.00 -1.79
N GLU A 119 -11.90 -5.95 -0.87
CA GLU A 119 -12.91 -5.95 0.18
C GLU A 119 -12.21 -5.88 1.54
N ASP A 120 -12.92 -5.35 2.54
CA ASP A 120 -12.45 -5.43 3.93
C ASP A 120 -12.40 -6.91 4.35
N ARG A 121 -11.37 -7.27 5.11
CA ARG A 121 -11.15 -8.60 5.66
C ARG A 121 -11.19 -8.52 7.19
N GLU A 122 -11.36 -9.65 7.87
CA GLU A 122 -11.44 -9.73 9.34
C GLU A 122 -10.36 -8.92 10.07
N ARG A 123 -9.13 -8.89 9.53
CA ARG A 123 -7.97 -8.19 10.11
C ARG A 123 -7.35 -7.14 9.20
N CYS A 124 -8.06 -6.72 8.14
CA CYS A 124 -7.58 -5.74 7.18
C CYS A 124 -8.73 -4.83 6.76
N THR A 125 -8.74 -3.59 7.24
CA THR A 125 -9.81 -2.62 7.00
C THR A 125 -9.30 -1.42 6.23
N MET A 126 -10.02 -1.00 5.20
CA MET A 126 -9.77 0.24 4.47
C MET A 126 -10.42 1.43 5.16
N LEU A 127 -9.69 2.52 5.35
CA LEU A 127 -10.18 3.77 5.94
C LEU A 127 -9.86 4.97 5.07
N ASP A 128 -10.81 5.90 5.01
CA ASP A 128 -10.59 7.21 4.40
C ASP A 128 -9.74 8.06 5.36
N GLY A 129 -8.64 8.63 4.85
CA GLY A 129 -7.73 9.44 5.65
C GLY A 129 -6.60 10.08 4.85
N SER A 130 -6.28 11.32 5.21
CA SER A 130 -5.10 12.03 4.68
C SER A 130 -3.90 11.81 5.60
N ALA A 131 -2.71 11.64 5.01
CA ALA A 131 -1.45 11.61 5.76
C ALA A 131 -1.10 12.97 6.42
N LEU A 132 -1.86 14.02 6.14
CA LEU A 132 -1.71 15.36 6.72
C LEU A 132 -2.77 15.67 7.79
N GLU A 133 -3.67 14.74 8.09
CA GLU A 133 -4.79 14.91 9.02
C GLU A 133 -4.85 13.73 10.00
N SER A 134 -5.33 13.96 11.22
CA SER A 134 -5.32 12.94 12.29
C SER A 134 -6.67 12.25 12.52
N GLU A 135 -7.76 12.67 11.87
CA GLU A 135 -9.11 12.17 12.22
C GLU A 135 -9.23 10.64 12.06
N TRP A 136 -8.59 10.07 11.03
CA TRP A 136 -8.60 8.62 10.80
C TRP A 136 -7.87 7.84 11.91
N THR A 137 -6.89 8.44 12.60
CA THR A 137 -6.14 7.75 13.66
C THR A 137 -7.01 7.47 14.89
N LYS A 138 -8.06 8.29 15.11
CA LYS A 138 -9.03 8.13 16.19
C LYS A 138 -9.93 6.91 16.01
N LEU A 139 -10.03 6.37 14.79
CA LEU A 139 -10.80 5.17 14.46
C LEU A 139 -10.04 3.88 14.78
N LEU A 140 -8.72 3.98 15.01
CA LEU A 140 -7.87 2.82 15.27
C LEU A 140 -8.02 2.34 16.72
N PRO A 141 -8.05 1.02 16.96
CA PRO A 141 -7.98 0.50 18.31
C PRO A 141 -6.63 0.87 18.93
N LYS A 142 -6.63 1.20 20.23
CA LYS A 142 -5.39 1.48 20.96
C LYS A 142 -4.52 0.23 20.99
N ASN A 143 -3.27 0.36 20.58
CA ASN A 143 -2.28 -0.72 20.63
C ASN A 143 -0.93 -0.18 21.11
N LYS A 144 -0.17 -1.03 21.82
CA LYS A 144 1.16 -0.70 22.35
C LYS A 144 2.22 -0.60 21.26
N ILE A 145 2.04 -1.32 20.15
CA ILE A 145 3.00 -1.34 19.04
C ILE A 145 2.24 -1.06 17.74
N ASN A 146 2.56 0.08 17.13
CA ASN A 146 2.03 0.52 15.85
C ASN A 146 3.17 0.52 14.83
N ILE A 147 2.92 -0.01 13.63
CA ILE A 147 3.87 0.00 12.51
C ILE A 147 3.23 0.79 11.38
N ILE A 148 3.78 1.96 11.07
CA ILE A 148 3.31 2.80 9.98
C ILE A 148 4.19 2.58 8.76
N VAL A 149 3.57 2.26 7.63
CA VAL A 149 4.20 2.06 6.34
C VAL A 149 3.78 3.20 5.43
N MET A 150 4.76 3.89 4.85
CA MET A 150 4.58 4.90 3.82
C MET A 150 5.52 4.53 2.67
N GLU A 151 5.00 3.78 1.70
CA GLU A 151 5.75 3.41 0.48
C GLU A 151 5.25 4.26 -0.68
N GLY A 152 6.11 5.12 -1.22
CA GLY A 152 5.75 5.94 -2.37
C GLY A 152 4.79 7.08 -2.04
N VAL A 153 5.07 7.83 -0.96
CA VAL A 153 4.17 8.86 -0.42
C VAL A 153 4.92 10.15 -0.19
N LEU A 154 5.99 10.12 0.62
CA LEU A 154 6.68 11.32 1.06
C LEU A 154 7.35 12.09 -0.08
N GLU A 155 7.66 11.45 -1.21
CA GLU A 155 8.19 12.12 -2.40
C GLU A 155 7.20 13.10 -3.06
N TYR A 156 5.90 13.00 -2.76
CA TYR A 156 4.87 13.89 -3.28
C TYR A 156 4.60 15.10 -2.38
N PHE A 157 5.28 15.18 -1.22
CA PHE A 157 5.06 16.22 -0.23
C PHE A 157 6.15 17.30 -0.30
N SER A 158 5.74 18.55 -0.07
CA SER A 158 6.68 19.60 0.29
C SER A 158 7.34 19.29 1.64
N LYS A 159 8.46 19.96 1.94
CA LYS A 159 9.15 19.79 3.23
C LYS A 159 8.24 20.09 4.42
N GLU A 160 7.37 21.09 4.28
CA GLU A 160 6.38 21.51 5.25
C GLU A 160 5.33 20.42 5.45
N GLN A 161 4.83 19.83 4.35
CA GLN A 161 3.90 18.71 4.41
C GLN A 161 4.52 17.47 5.05
N VAL A 162 5.79 17.17 4.78
CA VAL A 162 6.51 16.09 5.47
C VAL A 162 6.57 16.34 6.97
N LYS A 163 6.87 17.57 7.41
CA LYS A 163 6.85 17.91 8.85
C LYS A 163 5.46 17.74 9.46
N THR A 164 4.42 18.23 8.77
CA THR A 164 3.03 18.07 9.23
C THR A 164 2.67 16.60 9.37
N CYS A 165 2.99 15.76 8.38
CA CYS A 165 2.75 14.32 8.42
C CYS A 165 3.44 13.66 9.61
N LEU A 166 4.75 13.90 9.79
CA LEU A 166 5.53 13.30 10.87
C LEU A 166 5.04 13.75 12.25
N ASN A 167 4.72 15.04 12.43
CA ASN A 167 4.15 15.53 13.69
C ASN A 167 2.79 14.89 13.97
N MET A 168 1.90 14.82 12.97
CA MET A 168 0.60 14.16 13.09
C MET A 168 0.73 12.71 13.56
N LEU A 169 1.68 11.96 12.99
CA LEU A 169 1.94 10.58 13.40
C LEU A 169 2.48 10.51 14.85
N CYS A 170 3.45 11.34 15.21
CA CYS A 170 3.99 11.40 16.56
C CYS A 170 2.94 11.78 17.61
N ASP A 171 2.01 12.69 17.27
CA ASP A 171 0.95 13.14 18.17
C ASP A 171 -0.19 12.11 18.29
N SER A 172 -0.38 11.27 17.26
CA SER A 172 -1.48 10.30 17.19
C SER A 172 -1.17 8.94 17.81
N PHE A 173 0.12 8.55 17.84
CA PHE A 173 0.57 7.24 18.28
C PHE A 173 1.55 7.39 19.47
N GLU A 174 1.14 6.87 20.63
CA GLU A 174 1.95 6.79 21.86
C GLU A 174 3.08 5.75 21.77
#